data_AF-A0AAE6LWK8-F1
#
_entry.id   AF-A0AAE6LWK8-F1
#
_cell.length_a   1.000
_cell.length_b   1.000
_cell.length_c   1.000
_cell.angle_alpha   90.00
_cell.angle_beta   90.00
_cell.angle_gamma   90.00
#
_symmetry.space_group_name_H-M   'P 1'
#
loop_
_entity.id
_entity.type
_entity.pdbx_description
1 polymer ?
#
loop_
_entity_poly.entity_id
_entity_poly.type
_entity_poly.pdbx_seq_one_letter_code
_entity_poly.pdbx_strand_id
1 'polypeptide(L)'
;MNIKQSIINYFIKRKKANKYDKEVQACIKLVIKIDKMGNSKILKPSEFEIDEVIKVSRNLKNYILNEFTKEDSDIKDIITNEKYNSLKNLDINTLSDCKVIASECLNIALLLQREKTPKGFFPLMGGLNTGEALFLSLLAVVIFQIIS
;
A
#
# COMPACT_ATOMS: atom_id res chain seq x y z
N MET A 1 18.20 -21.77 -12.14
CA MET A 1 17.67 -21.21 -10.88
C MET A 1 17.00 -22.34 -10.11
N ASN A 2 17.34 -22.56 -8.83
CA ASN A 2 16.80 -23.68 -8.05
C ASN A 2 15.28 -23.49 -7.85
N ILE A 3 14.47 -24.52 -8.13
CA ILE A 3 13.00 -24.50 -7.98
C ILE A 3 12.62 -24.09 -6.54
N LYS A 4 13.36 -24.61 -5.55
CA LYS A 4 13.18 -24.26 -4.14
C LYS A 4 13.35 -22.75 -3.89
N GLN A 5 14.37 -22.13 -4.48
CA GLN A 5 14.62 -20.69 -4.36
C GLN A 5 13.51 -19.87 -5.04
N SER A 6 12.99 -20.36 -6.17
CA SER A 6 11.91 -19.71 -6.91
C SER A 6 10.61 -19.68 -6.09
N ILE A 7 10.28 -20.78 -5.41
CA ILE A 7 9.13 -20.90 -4.51
C ILE A 7 9.28 -19.98 -3.28
N ILE A 8 10.47 -19.95 -2.66
CA ILE A 8 10.73 -19.07 -1.51
C ILE A 8 10.56 -17.61 -1.92
N ASN A 9 11.16 -17.20 -3.03
CA ASN A 9 11.05 -15.83 -3.55
C ASN A 9 9.59 -15.45 -3.87
N TYR A 10 8.79 -16.41 -4.34
CA TYR A 10 7.35 -16.21 -4.58
C TYR A 10 6.60 -15.83 -3.30
N PHE A 11 6.73 -16.64 -2.23
CA PHE A 11 6.02 -16.36 -0.98
C PHE A 11 6.48 -15.06 -0.30
N ILE A 12 7.77 -14.71 -0.42
CA ILE A 12 8.29 -13.43 0.06
C ILE A 12 7.62 -12.26 -0.67
N LYS A 13 7.56 -12.30 -2.01
CA LYS A 13 6.91 -11.26 -2.82
C LYS A 13 5.41 -11.15 -2.51
N ARG A 14 4.72 -12.28 -2.39
CA ARG A 14 3.29 -12.34 -2.02
C ARG A 14 3.03 -11.71 -0.65
N LYS A 15 3.86 -12.03 0.35
CA LYS A 15 3.75 -11.44 1.69
C LYS A 15 3.91 -9.92 1.66
N LYS A 16 4.86 -9.40 0.87
CA LYS A 16 5.04 -7.95 0.66
C LYS A 16 3.84 -7.34 -0.07
N ALA A 17 3.36 -7.93 -1.17
CA ALA A 17 2.20 -7.44 -1.91
C ALA A 17 0.93 -7.34 -1.03
N ASN A 18 0.68 -8.34 -0.18
CA ASN A 18 -0.43 -8.31 0.77
C ASN A 18 -0.29 -7.24 1.85
N LYS A 19 0.94 -6.90 2.24
CA LYS A 19 1.20 -5.77 3.15
C LYS A 19 0.75 -4.47 2.48
N TYR A 20 1.18 -4.23 1.25
CA TYR A 20 0.82 -3.02 0.50
C TYR A 20 -0.65 -2.94 0.13
N ASP A 21 -1.32 -4.08 -0.13
CA ASP A 21 -2.77 -4.11 -0.31
C ASP A 21 -3.51 -3.55 0.91
N LYS A 22 -3.11 -3.94 2.13
CA LYS A 22 -3.69 -3.39 3.36
C LYS A 22 -3.42 -1.89 3.51
N GLU A 23 -2.24 -1.43 3.12
CA GLU A 23 -1.88 -0.01 3.12
C GLU A 23 -2.73 0.79 2.10
N VAL A 24 -2.96 0.24 0.90
CA VAL A 24 -3.88 0.80 -0.10
C VAL A 24 -5.29 0.91 0.46
N GLN A 25 -5.83 -0.16 1.06
CA GLN A 25 -7.17 -0.15 1.65
C GLN A 25 -7.29 0.88 2.77
N ALA A 26 -6.25 1.05 3.60
CA ALA A 26 -6.21 2.07 4.65
C ALA A 26 -6.23 3.49 4.06
N CYS A 27 -5.43 3.75 3.02
CA CYS A 27 -5.39 5.06 2.36
C CYS A 27 -6.71 5.38 1.65
N ILE A 28 -7.35 4.40 0.98
CA ILE A 28 -8.69 4.56 0.38
C ILE A 28 -9.71 4.96 1.44
N LYS A 29 -9.73 4.27 2.60
CA LYS A 29 -10.63 4.60 3.70
C LYS A 29 -10.40 6.02 4.22
N LEU A 30 -9.15 6.46 4.33
CA LEU A 30 -8.80 7.80 4.76
C LEU A 30 -9.29 8.86 3.75
N VAL A 31 -9.03 8.67 2.46
CA VAL A 31 -9.51 9.57 1.39
C VAL A 31 -11.04 9.68 1.43
N ILE A 32 -11.74 8.54 1.53
CA ILE A 32 -13.20 8.53 1.63
C ILE A 32 -13.69 9.24 2.90
N LYS A 33 -13.02 9.06 4.05
CA LYS A 33 -13.36 9.77 5.30
C LYS A 33 -13.23 11.29 5.10
N ILE A 34 -12.12 11.75 4.53
CA ILE A 34 -11.88 13.17 4.24
C ILE A 34 -12.92 13.73 3.28
N ASP A 35 -13.23 13.02 2.20
CA ASP A 35 -14.24 13.45 1.22
C ASP A 35 -15.64 13.53 1.82
N LYS A 36 -16.02 12.57 2.68
CA LYS A 36 -17.31 12.63 3.41
C LYS A 36 -17.36 13.84 4.34
N MET A 37 -16.27 14.13 5.04
CA MET A 37 -16.17 15.29 5.93
C MET A 37 -16.28 16.61 5.16
N GLY A 38 -15.55 16.75 4.05
CA GLY A 38 -15.57 17.96 3.22
C GLY A 38 -16.91 18.20 2.50
N ASN A 39 -17.63 17.13 2.15
CA ASN A 39 -18.91 17.22 1.45
C ASN A 39 -20.15 17.16 2.36
N SER A 40 -19.97 17.03 3.68
CA SER A 40 -21.11 16.90 4.60
C SER A 40 -21.87 18.23 4.71
N LYS A 41 -23.10 18.24 4.20
CA LYS A 41 -23.99 19.41 4.24
C LYS A 41 -24.87 19.47 5.49
N ILE A 42 -25.18 18.31 6.07
CA ILE A 42 -26.19 18.17 7.13
C ILE A 42 -25.51 18.09 8.50
N LEU A 43 -24.59 17.14 8.68
CA LEU A 43 -23.83 16.95 9.90
C LEU A 43 -22.38 17.37 9.66
N LYS A 44 -22.06 18.63 9.92
CA LYS A 44 -20.68 19.10 9.80
C LYS A 44 -19.78 18.30 10.75
N PRO A 45 -18.58 17.88 10.31
CA PRO A 45 -17.63 17.23 11.19
C PRO A 45 -17.27 18.17 12.34
N SER A 46 -17.13 17.59 13.53
CA SER A 46 -16.69 18.33 14.72
C SER A 46 -15.21 18.75 14.58
N GLU A 47 -14.81 19.82 15.28
CA GLU A 47 -13.41 20.25 15.32
C GLU A 47 -12.48 19.12 15.78
N PHE A 48 -12.93 18.32 16.75
CA PHE A 48 -12.20 17.14 17.23
C PHE A 48 -11.96 16.10 16.13
N GLU A 49 -12.97 15.80 15.31
CA GLU A 49 -12.84 14.85 14.19
C GLU A 49 -11.90 15.37 13.10
N ILE A 50 -11.92 16.69 12.84
CA ILE A 50 -11.01 17.34 11.90
C ILE A 50 -9.57 17.24 12.41
N ASP A 51 -9.34 17.56 13.68
CA ASP A 51 -8.02 17.47 14.31
C ASP A 51 -7.47 16.04 14.31
N GLU A 52 -8.32 15.04 14.53
CA GLU A 52 -7.94 13.63 14.44
C GLU A 52 -7.43 13.29 13.03
N VAL A 53 -8.14 13.72 11.99
CA VAL A 53 -7.75 13.46 10.59
C VAL A 53 -6.48 14.21 10.21
N ILE A 54 -6.30 15.45 10.68
CA ILE A 54 -5.05 16.20 10.51
C ILE A 54 -3.89 15.45 11.17
N LYS A 55 -4.07 14.98 12.40
CA LYS A 55 -3.06 14.21 13.13
C LYS A 55 -2.69 12.91 12.41
N VAL A 56 -3.69 12.15 11.93
CA VAL A 56 -3.46 10.93 11.15
C VAL A 56 -2.69 11.24 9.86
N SER A 57 -3.05 12.31 9.15
CA SER A 57 -2.38 12.70 7.90
C SER A 57 -0.93 13.14 8.15
N ARG A 58 -0.65 13.86 9.25
CA ARG A 58 0.73 14.19 9.67
C ARG A 58 1.55 12.96 9.99
N ASN A 59 0.97 12.01 10.73
CA ASN A 59 1.64 10.75 11.05
C ASN A 59 1.97 9.95 9.78
N LEU A 60 1.04 9.91 8.82
CA LEU A 60 1.24 9.22 7.55
C LEU A 60 2.32 9.89 6.69
N LYS A 61 2.31 11.23 6.60
CA LYS A 61 3.40 12.00 5.97
C LYS A 61 4.75 11.64 6.58
N ASN A 62 4.86 11.70 7.92
CA ASN A 62 6.10 11.41 8.62
C ASN A 62 6.56 9.96 8.42
N TYR A 63 5.63 9.01 8.38
CA TYR A 63 5.94 7.63 8.06
C TYR A 63 6.62 7.49 6.68
N ILE A 64 6.04 8.08 5.64
CA ILE A 64 6.61 8.05 4.29
C ILE A 64 7.98 8.72 4.23
N LEU A 65 8.13 9.90 4.86
CA LEU A 65 9.41 10.61 4.90
C LEU A 65 10.50 9.79 5.62
N ASN A 66 10.16 9.13 6.72
CA ASN A 66 11.07 8.27 7.46
C ASN A 66 11.42 6.97 6.72
N GLU A 67 10.49 6.41 5.95
CA GLU A 67 10.79 5.26 5.11
C GLU A 67 11.72 5.63 3.96
N PHE A 68 11.53 6.79 3.34
CA PHE A 68 12.37 7.26 2.23
C PHE A 68 13.86 7.38 2.59
N THR A 69 14.19 7.67 3.86
CA THR A 69 15.58 7.82 4.31
C THR A 69 16.28 6.50 4.64
N LYS A 70 15.56 5.38 4.70
CA LYS A 70 16.15 4.07 4.99
C LYS A 70 16.79 3.46 3.74
N GLU A 71 17.95 2.82 3.90
CA GLU A 71 18.68 2.23 2.77
C GLU A 71 17.92 1.11 2.06
N ASP A 72 17.23 0.24 2.80
CA ASP A 72 16.49 -0.92 2.26
C ASP A 72 14.99 -0.67 2.07
N SER A 73 14.54 0.60 2.01
CA SER A 73 13.11 0.88 1.88
C SER A 73 12.64 0.75 0.45
N ASP A 74 11.63 -0.11 0.25
CA ASP A 74 10.89 -0.22 -1.00
C ASP A 74 10.29 1.14 -1.44
N ILE A 75 10.09 2.09 -0.52
CA ILE A 75 9.60 3.46 -0.83
C ILE A 75 10.67 4.31 -1.53
N LYS A 76 11.93 4.18 -1.14
CA LYS A 76 13.06 4.92 -1.72
C LYS A 76 13.26 4.57 -3.19
N ASP A 77 12.95 3.33 -3.57
CA ASP A 77 13.06 2.83 -4.94
C ASP A 77 11.96 3.36 -5.88
N ILE A 78 10.84 3.84 -5.34
CA ILE A 78 9.65 4.24 -6.11
C ILE A 78 9.47 5.76 -6.16
N ILE A 79 9.80 6.46 -5.08
CA ILE A 79 9.58 7.90 -4.97
C ILE A 79 10.81 8.66 -5.48
N THR A 80 10.60 9.73 -6.25
CA THR A 80 11.70 10.62 -6.67
C THR A 80 12.09 11.60 -5.56
N ASN A 81 13.33 12.08 -5.56
CA ASN A 81 13.77 13.14 -4.64
C ASN A 81 12.89 14.40 -4.72
N GLU A 82 12.41 14.74 -5.92
CA GLU A 82 11.48 15.86 -6.13
C GLU A 82 10.16 15.64 -5.38
N LYS A 83 9.58 14.45 -5.51
CA LYS A 83 8.33 14.08 -4.84
C LYS A 83 8.50 14.02 -3.32
N TYR A 84 9.63 13.50 -2.85
CA TYR A 84 10.01 13.54 -1.44
C TYR A 84 10.09 14.99 -0.91
N ASN A 85 10.77 15.88 -1.63
CA ASN A 85 10.88 17.29 -1.23
C ASN A 85 9.53 18.00 -1.23
N SER A 86 8.66 17.70 -2.20
CA SER A 86 7.28 18.20 -2.24
C SER A 86 6.48 17.77 -1.00
N LEU A 87 6.53 16.48 -0.64
CA LEU A 87 5.88 15.97 0.57
C LEU A 87 6.47 16.58 1.85
N LYS A 88 7.80 16.71 1.91
CA LYS A 88 8.52 17.30 3.05
C LYS A 88 8.04 18.72 3.34
N ASN A 89 7.91 19.54 2.29
CA ASN A 89 7.55 20.95 2.41
C ASN A 89 6.04 21.22 2.52
N LEU A 90 5.19 20.20 2.37
CA LEU A 90 3.74 20.39 2.47
C LEU A 90 3.28 20.48 3.93
N ASP A 91 2.86 21.65 4.38
CA ASP A 91 2.23 21.82 5.69
C ASP A 91 0.79 21.29 5.68
N ILE A 92 0.41 20.61 6.76
CA ILE A 92 -0.92 19.99 6.89
C ILE A 92 -1.69 20.73 7.98
N ASN A 93 -2.52 21.68 7.57
CA ASN A 93 -3.31 22.51 8.48
C ASN A 93 -4.82 22.41 8.21
N THR A 94 -5.21 21.98 7.02
CA THR A 94 -6.61 21.91 6.59
C THR A 94 -6.99 20.51 6.12
N LEU A 95 -8.30 20.25 6.01
CA LEU A 95 -8.83 19.04 5.38
C LEU A 95 -8.40 18.90 3.91
N SER A 96 -8.20 20.01 3.21
CA SER A 96 -7.70 19.99 1.83
C SER A 96 -6.26 19.45 1.78
N ASP A 97 -5.39 19.90 2.69
CA ASP A 97 -4.02 19.40 2.79
C ASP A 97 -4.00 17.91 3.14
N CYS A 98 -4.89 17.49 4.04
CA CYS A 98 -5.08 16.08 4.38
C CYS A 98 -5.45 15.24 3.15
N LYS A 99 -6.33 15.76 2.28
CA LYS A 99 -6.73 15.07 1.05
C LYS A 99 -5.56 14.90 0.09
N VAL A 100 -4.73 15.93 -0.06
CA VAL A 100 -3.51 15.88 -0.89
C VAL A 100 -2.59 14.78 -0.36
N ILE A 101 -2.26 14.79 0.93
CA ILE A 101 -1.39 13.77 1.54
C ILE A 101 -1.97 12.37 1.41
N ALA A 102 -3.25 12.18 1.75
CA ALA A 102 -3.88 10.88 1.69
C ALA A 102 -3.89 10.31 0.26
N SER A 103 -4.10 11.17 -0.75
CA SER A 103 -4.06 10.79 -2.17
C SER A 103 -2.65 10.44 -2.62
N GLU A 104 -1.64 11.20 -2.18
CA GLU A 104 -0.24 10.90 -2.50
C GLU A 104 0.22 9.60 -1.86
N CYS A 105 -0.12 9.36 -0.60
CA CYS A 105 0.16 8.11 0.08
C CYS A 105 -0.55 6.92 -0.58
N LEU A 106 -1.79 7.11 -1.06
CA LEU A 106 -2.49 6.10 -1.84
C LEU A 106 -1.75 5.77 -3.14
N ASN A 107 -1.29 6.79 -3.88
CA ASN A 107 -0.53 6.59 -5.11
C ASN A 107 0.76 5.80 -4.86
N ILE A 108 1.50 6.16 -3.80
CA ILE A 108 2.71 5.43 -3.39
C ILE A 108 2.39 3.97 -3.04
N ALA A 109 1.35 3.73 -2.24
CA ALA A 109 0.93 2.38 -1.84
C ALA A 109 0.52 1.54 -3.06
N LEU A 110 -0.18 2.12 -4.04
CA LEU A 110 -0.57 1.46 -5.28
C LEU A 110 0.65 1.09 -6.14
N LEU A 111 1.65 1.98 -6.23
CA LEU A 111 2.89 1.70 -6.95
C LEU A 111 3.67 0.55 -6.28
N LEU A 112 3.82 0.59 -4.95
CA LEU A 112 4.44 -0.48 -4.16
C LEU A 112 3.72 -1.82 -4.34
N GLN A 113 2.40 -1.81 -4.24
CA GLN A 113 1.58 -3.00 -4.47
C GLN A 113 1.82 -3.55 -5.87
N ARG A 114 1.79 -2.70 -6.91
CA ARG A 114 1.98 -3.10 -8.30
C ARG A 114 3.36 -3.70 -8.55
N GLU A 115 4.41 -3.12 -7.99
CA GLU A 115 5.78 -3.59 -8.20
C GLU A 115 6.03 -4.96 -7.53
N LYS A 116 5.49 -5.16 -6.32
CA LYS A 116 5.70 -6.41 -5.57
C LYS A 116 4.71 -7.51 -5.96
N THR A 117 3.60 -7.18 -6.61
CA THR A 117 2.66 -8.15 -7.19
C THR A 117 3.32 -8.91 -8.35
N PRO A 118 3.41 -10.25 -8.29
CA PRO A 118 3.97 -11.04 -9.39
C PRO A 118 3.19 -10.84 -10.70
N LYS A 119 3.88 -10.65 -11.84
CA LYS A 119 3.24 -10.55 -13.16
C LYS A 119 2.49 -11.85 -13.48
N GLY A 120 1.24 -11.73 -13.96
CA GLY A 120 0.31 -12.86 -14.14
C GLY A 120 -0.60 -13.14 -12.93
N PHE A 121 -0.47 -12.32 -11.88
CA PHE A 121 -1.13 -12.52 -10.61
C PHE A 121 -1.91 -11.27 -10.20
N PHE A 122 -3.16 -11.12 -10.64
CA PHE A 122 -4.03 -10.08 -10.10
C PHE A 122 -4.56 -10.54 -8.73
N PRO A 123 -4.25 -9.88 -7.60
CA PRO A 123 -5.03 -10.11 -6.40
C PRO A 123 -6.39 -9.43 -6.62
N LEU A 124 -7.36 -10.16 -7.17
CA LEU A 124 -8.76 -9.78 -6.99
C LEU A 124 -9.05 -9.99 -5.50
N MET A 125 -9.11 -8.88 -4.76
CA MET A 125 -9.62 -8.72 -3.39
C MET A 125 -9.74 -10.03 -2.56
N GLY A 126 -8.78 -10.26 -1.68
CA GLY A 126 -8.98 -11.10 -0.48
C GLY A 126 -9.07 -12.62 -0.66
N GLY A 127 -8.87 -13.17 -1.85
CA GLY A 127 -8.91 -14.62 -2.11
C GLY A 127 -7.70 -15.16 -2.88
N LEU A 128 -7.45 -16.47 -2.79
CA LEU A 128 -6.59 -17.19 -3.73
C LEU A 128 -7.13 -16.94 -5.13
N ASN A 129 -6.35 -16.28 -5.99
CA ASN A 129 -6.77 -16.10 -7.38
C ASN A 129 -6.81 -17.48 -8.07
N THR A 130 -7.65 -17.69 -9.08
CA THR A 130 -7.76 -19.01 -9.77
C THR A 130 -6.41 -19.47 -10.34
N GLY A 131 -5.57 -18.53 -10.76
CA GLY A 131 -4.17 -18.80 -11.14
C GLY A 131 -3.27 -19.25 -9.99
N GLU A 132 -3.54 -18.84 -8.73
CA GLU A 132 -2.80 -19.29 -7.53
C GLU A 132 -3.18 -20.71 -7.20
N ALA A 133 -4.48 -21.02 -7.26
CA ALA A 133 -4.97 -22.35 -7.01
C ALA A 133 -4.37 -23.32 -8.04
N LEU A 134 -4.34 -22.94 -9.32
CA LEU A 134 -3.71 -23.73 -10.38
C LEU A 134 -2.20 -23.87 -10.16
N PHE A 135 -1.48 -22.78 -9.90
CA PHE A 135 -0.03 -22.84 -9.64
C PHE A 135 0.30 -23.69 -8.40
N LEU A 136 -0.42 -23.51 -7.29
CA LEU A 136 -0.24 -24.30 -6.06
C LEU A 136 -0.60 -25.78 -6.27
N SER A 137 -1.64 -26.08 -7.05
CA SER A 137 -2.00 -27.45 -7.40
C SER A 137 -0.92 -28.13 -8.23
N LEU A 138 -0.34 -27.42 -9.21
CA LEU A 138 0.80 -27.89 -10.00
C LEU A 138 2.05 -28.08 -9.12
N LEU A 139 2.30 -27.15 -8.20
CA LEU A 139 3.42 -27.23 -7.27
C LEU A 139 3.30 -28.47 -6.37
N ALA A 140 2.09 -28.75 -5.87
CA ALA A 140 1.81 -29.92 -5.05
C ALA A 140 2.03 -31.22 -5.84
N VAL A 141 1.56 -31.29 -7.09
CA VAL A 141 1.78 -32.45 -7.97
C VAL A 141 3.27 -32.69 -8.23
N VAL A 142 4.04 -31.63 -8.54
CA VAL A 142 5.49 -31.75 -8.77
C VAL A 142 6.23 -32.20 -7.51
N ILE A 143 5.86 -31.68 -6.33
CA ILE A 143 6.45 -32.11 -5.05
C ILE A 143 6.12 -33.58 -4.77
N PHE A 144 4.88 -34.01 -5.04
CA PHE A 144 4.46 -35.40 -4.85
C PHE A 144 5.23 -36.36 -5.77
N GLN A 145 5.50 -35.96 -7.02
CA GLN A 145 6.31 -36.74 -7.97
C GLN A 145 7.80 -36.82 -7.62
N ILE A 146 8.32 -35.87 -6.84
CA ILE A 146 9.74 -35.87 -6.42
C ILE A 146 9.94 -36.72 -5.16
N ILE A 147 8.92 -36.82 -4.30
CA ILE A 147 8.98 -37.54 -3.02
C ILE A 147 8.51 -39.00 -3.15
N SER A 148 7.64 -39.29 -4.12
CA SER A 148 7.22 -40.65 -4.48
C SER A 148 8.25 -41.38 -5.34
#